data_AF-A0A9E2BH00-F1
#
_entry.id   AF-A0A9E2BH00-F1
#
_cell.length_a   1.000
_cell.length_b   1.000
_cell.length_c   1.000
_cell.angle_alpha   90.00
_cell.angle_beta   90.00
_cell.angle_gamma   90.00
#
_symmetry.space_group_name_H-M   'P 1'
#
loop_
_entity.id
_entity.type
_entity.pdbx_description
1 polymer ?
#
loop_
_entity_poly.entity_id
_entity_poly.type
_entity_poly.pdbx_seq_one_letter_code
_entity_poly.pdbx_strand_id
1 'polypeptide(L)'
;MWNKEDMVNYCEEIGHQIGLYCGSVQQKSVLYDLRRCKRYDKFLEALERIKHRVEGHEMKIEGKRIPIHIDIKKEFFEYLSHHPMEWREYKALIDIFAMDKESDVSFTKRKKESDKNE
;
A
#
# COMPACT_ATOMS: atom_id res chain seq x y z
N MET A 1 1.00 23.27 -4.49
CA MET A 1 2.29 22.65 -4.86
C MET A 1 2.61 21.67 -3.76
N TRP A 2 2.79 20.39 -4.07
CA TRP A 2 3.12 19.37 -3.07
C TRP A 2 4.50 19.66 -2.49
N ASN A 3 4.64 19.69 -1.16
CA ASN A 3 5.96 19.73 -0.53
C ASN A 3 6.46 18.30 -0.29
N LYS A 4 7.77 18.13 -0.08
CA LYS A 4 8.38 16.80 0.06
C LYS A 4 7.79 15.99 1.21
N GLU A 5 7.47 16.63 2.33
CA GLU A 5 6.90 15.98 3.51
C GLU A 5 5.50 15.42 3.22
N ASP A 6 4.64 16.22 2.59
CA ASP A 6 3.30 15.82 2.17
C ASP A 6 3.34 14.63 1.21
N MET A 7 4.32 14.61 0.30
CA MET A 7 4.49 13.51 -0.66
C MET A 7 4.91 12.22 0.02
N VAL A 8 5.83 12.28 0.98
CA VAL A 8 6.26 11.11 1.77
C VAL A 8 5.11 10.58 2.61
N ASN A 9 4.43 11.45 3.34
CA ASN A 9 3.27 11.10 4.17
C ASN A 9 2.18 10.42 3.33
N TYR A 10 1.93 10.91 2.12
CA TYR A 10 0.96 10.30 1.22
C TYR A 10 1.41 8.94 0.67
N CYS A 11 2.71 8.77 0.37
CA CYS A 11 3.26 7.47 -0.02
C CYS A 11 3.15 6.45 1.11
N GLU A 12 3.40 6.88 2.35
CA GLU A 12 3.24 6.07 3.56
C GLU A 12 1.78 5.64 3.75
N GLU A 13 0.84 6.58 3.63
CA GLU A 13 -0.60 6.31 3.73
C GLU A 13 -1.04 5.24 2.72
N ILE A 14 -0.74 5.44 1.42
CA ILE A 14 -1.08 4.46 0.38
C ILE A 14 -0.38 3.12 0.64
N GLY A 15 0.92 3.15 0.92
CA GLY A 15 1.71 1.94 1.14
C GLY A 15 1.14 1.12 2.28
N HIS A 16 0.86 1.75 3.42
CA HIS A 16 0.26 1.09 4.58
C HIS A 16 -1.09 0.47 4.28
N GLN A 17 -1.97 1.14 3.55
CA GLN A 17 -3.29 0.59 3.18
C GLN A 17 -3.15 -0.66 2.31
N ILE A 18 -2.23 -0.64 1.35
CA ILE A 18 -1.92 -1.80 0.50
C ILE A 18 -1.32 -2.93 1.34
N GLY A 19 -0.37 -2.63 2.23
CA GLY A 19 0.29 -3.61 3.09
C GLY A 19 -0.66 -4.26 4.09
N LEU A 20 -1.56 -3.48 4.70
CA LEU A 20 -2.64 -3.96 5.56
C LEU A 20 -3.50 -4.99 4.82
N TYR A 21 -3.91 -4.67 3.59
CA TYR A 21 -4.69 -5.58 2.77
C TYR A 21 -3.90 -6.87 2.51
N CYS A 22 -2.71 -6.75 1.93
CA CYS A 22 -1.89 -7.89 1.53
C CYS A 22 -1.59 -8.83 2.70
N GLY A 23 -1.27 -8.29 3.88
CA GLY A 23 -1.02 -9.07 5.09
C GLY A 23 -2.29 -9.73 5.62
N SER A 24 -3.43 -9.03 5.56
CA SER A 24 -4.71 -9.57 6.06
C SER A 24 -5.17 -10.78 5.24
N VAL A 25 -5.11 -10.68 3.90
CA VAL A 25 -5.56 -11.71 2.96
C VAL A 25 -4.44 -12.67 2.52
N GLN A 26 -3.22 -12.47 3.01
CA GLN A 26 -2.01 -13.23 2.65
C GLN A 26 -1.70 -13.24 1.13
N GLN A 27 -2.08 -12.18 0.40
CA GLN A 27 -1.86 -12.04 -1.04
C GLN A 27 -0.66 -11.14 -1.38
N LYS A 28 0.55 -11.69 -1.23
CA LYS A 28 1.80 -10.96 -1.54
C LYS A 28 1.99 -10.65 -3.03
N SER A 29 1.26 -11.34 -3.92
CA SER A 29 1.32 -11.10 -5.37
C SER A 29 1.01 -9.65 -5.74
N VAL A 30 0.11 -9.01 -5.01
CA VAL A 30 -0.27 -7.59 -5.22
C VAL A 30 0.93 -6.65 -5.04
N LEU A 31 1.79 -6.92 -4.05
CA LEU A 31 3.03 -6.15 -3.82
C LEU A 31 4.02 -6.34 -4.98
N TYR A 32 4.16 -7.56 -5.48
CA TYR A 32 5.04 -7.83 -6.61
C TYR A 32 4.58 -7.14 -7.90
N ASP A 33 3.26 -7.04 -8.13
CA ASP A 33 2.69 -6.33 -9.28
C ASP A 33 3.04 -4.84 -9.24
N LEU A 34 2.90 -4.20 -8.08
CA LEU A 34 3.29 -2.79 -7.87
C LEU A 34 4.80 -2.59 -8.07
N ARG A 35 5.62 -3.45 -7.46
CA ARG A 35 7.07 -3.36 -7.54
C ARG A 35 7.58 -3.47 -8.98
N ARG A 36 7.01 -4.38 -9.76
CA ARG A 36 7.45 -4.67 -11.14
C ARG A 36 7.01 -3.62 -12.16
N CYS A 37 6.00 -2.80 -11.86
CA CYS A 37 5.57 -1.73 -12.77
C CYS A 37 6.70 -0.70 -12.95
N LYS A 38 7.29 -0.62 -14.14
CA LYS A 38 8.33 0.39 -14.46
C LYS A 38 7.77 1.65 -15.07
N ARG A 39 6.64 1.53 -15.77
CA ARG A 39 5.97 2.65 -16.42
C ARG A 39 4.94 3.27 -15.48
N TYR A 40 4.85 4.58 -15.51
CA TYR A 40 3.93 5.38 -14.69
C TYR A 40 2.46 5.00 -14.94
N ASP A 41 2.04 4.94 -16.20
CA ASP A 41 0.68 4.55 -16.60
C ASP A 41 0.28 3.16 -16.07
N LYS A 42 1.18 2.19 -16.19
CA LYS A 42 0.96 0.82 -15.69
C LYS A 42 0.91 0.74 -14.18
N PHE A 43 1.61 1.62 -13.48
CA PHE A 43 1.50 1.69 -12.04
C PHE A 43 0.15 2.28 -11.61
N LEU A 44 -0.34 3.34 -12.28
CA LEU A 44 -1.67 3.88 -12.00
C LEU A 44 -2.76 2.84 -12.22
N GLU A 45 -2.72 2.12 -13.35
CA GLU A 45 -3.63 1.00 -13.63
C GLU A 45 -3.56 -0.09 -12.55
N ALA A 46 -2.36 -0.37 -11.99
CA ALA A 46 -2.21 -1.30 -10.89
C ALA A 46 -2.84 -0.75 -9.60
N LEU A 47 -2.58 0.51 -9.24
CA LEU A 47 -3.16 1.15 -8.07
C LEU A 47 -4.69 1.21 -8.14
N GLU A 48 -5.28 1.59 -9.28
CA GLU A 48 -6.73 1.60 -9.44
C GLU A 48 -7.35 0.20 -9.27
N ARG A 49 -6.73 -0.83 -9.85
CA ARG A 49 -7.18 -2.21 -9.66
C ARG A 49 -7.10 -2.64 -8.20
N ILE A 50 -6.06 -2.21 -7.49
CA ILE A 50 -5.92 -2.52 -6.06
C ILE A 50 -6.99 -1.77 -5.26
N LYS A 51 -7.20 -0.48 -5.53
CA LYS A 51 -8.28 0.31 -4.91
C LYS A 51 -9.62 -0.42 -5.00
N HIS A 52 -10.00 -0.88 -6.19
CA HIS A 52 -11.24 -1.65 -6.38
C HIS A 52 -11.26 -2.99 -5.65
N ARG A 53 -10.12 -3.65 -5.47
CA ARG A 53 -10.03 -4.91 -4.71
C ARG A 53 -10.11 -4.73 -3.21
N VAL A 54 -9.63 -3.60 -2.69
CA VAL A 54 -9.62 -3.32 -1.24
C VAL A 54 -10.89 -2.62 -0.77
N GLU A 55 -11.66 -2.02 -1.69
CA GLU A 55 -12.89 -1.30 -1.36
C GLU A 55 -13.89 -2.23 -0.66
N GLY A 56 -14.30 -1.85 0.56
CA GLY A 56 -15.18 -2.65 1.41
C GLY A 56 -14.47 -3.72 2.25
N HIS A 57 -13.13 -3.82 2.20
CA HIS A 57 -12.37 -4.72 3.05
C HIS A 57 -12.09 -4.10 4.41
N GLU A 58 -12.30 -4.87 5.48
CA GLU A 58 -11.99 -4.46 6.85
C GLU A 58 -10.98 -5.42 7.47
N MET A 59 -9.96 -4.89 8.12
CA MET A 59 -9.03 -5.68 8.92
C MET A 59 -9.40 -5.60 10.41
N LYS A 60 -9.36 -6.73 11.11
CA LYS A 60 -9.48 -6.75 12.57
C LYS A 60 -8.09 -6.76 13.21
N ILE A 61 -7.74 -5.66 13.88
CA ILE A 61 -6.53 -5.55 14.72
C ILE A 61 -6.99 -5.29 16.15
N GLU A 62 -6.62 -6.18 17.07
CA GLU A 62 -6.90 -6.02 18.52
C GLU A 62 -8.38 -5.74 18.84
N GLY A 63 -9.30 -6.39 18.12
CA GLY A 63 -10.74 -6.21 18.28
C GLY A 63 -11.30 -4.95 17.60
N LYS A 64 -10.46 -4.05 17.08
CA LYS A 64 -10.87 -2.89 16.29
C LYS A 64 -10.96 -3.25 14.81
N ARG A 65 -12.00 -2.77 14.14
CA ARG A 65 -12.15 -2.85 12.68
C ARG A 65 -11.49 -1.63 12.07
N ILE A 66 -10.49 -1.87 11.23
CA ILE A 66 -9.80 -0.84 10.47
C ILE A 66 -10.27 -0.99 9.02
N PRO A 67 -11.04 -0.02 8.50
CA PRO A 67 -11.40 -0.03 7.08
C PRO A 67 -10.14 0.15 6.25
N ILE A 68 -10.01 -0.64 5.20
CA ILE A 68 -8.95 -0.44 4.23
C ILE A 68 -9.49 0.44 3.11
N HIS A 69 -8.81 1.54 2.85
CA HIS A 69 -9.21 2.49 1.84
C HIS A 69 -7.97 3.08 1.16
N ILE A 70 -7.95 3.06 -0.17
CA ILE A 70 -6.90 3.70 -0.95
C ILE A 70 -7.52 4.92 -1.64
N ASP A 71 -7.17 6.10 -1.12
CA ASP A 71 -7.53 7.36 -1.75
C ASP A 71 -6.47 7.76 -2.78
N ILE A 72 -6.81 7.67 -4.06
CA ILE A 72 -5.94 8.03 -5.18
C ILE A 72 -6.17 9.51 -5.49
N LYS A 73 -5.30 10.37 -4.96
CA LYS A 73 -5.28 11.83 -5.16
C LYS A 73 -4.75 12.13 -6.55
N LYS A 74 -5.64 12.54 -7.43
CA LYS A 74 -5.32 12.77 -8.85
C LYS A 74 -4.22 13.81 -9.01
N GLU A 75 -4.23 14.84 -8.19
CA GLU A 75 -3.28 15.96 -8.21
C GLU A 75 -1.85 15.52 -7.89
N PHE A 76 -1.69 14.53 -7.00
CA PHE A 76 -0.38 13.94 -6.70
C PHE A 76 0.19 13.22 -7.91
N PHE A 77 -0.62 12.38 -8.53
CA PHE A 77 -0.18 11.61 -9.69
C PHE A 77 0.02 12.51 -10.90
N GLU A 78 -0.84 13.48 -11.15
CA GLU A 78 -0.66 14.47 -12.21
C GLU A 78 0.67 15.22 -12.06
N TYR A 79 1.01 15.67 -10.84
CA TYR A 79 2.32 16.25 -10.55
C TYR A 79 3.47 15.29 -10.94
N LEU A 80 3.41 14.02 -10.50
CA LEU A 80 4.45 13.04 -10.80
C LEU A 80 4.57 12.69 -12.29
N SER A 81 3.49 12.84 -13.07
CA SER A 81 3.51 12.61 -14.52
C SER A 81 4.47 13.57 -15.25
N HIS A 82 4.68 14.77 -14.68
CA HIS A 82 5.60 15.78 -15.18
C HIS A 82 7.01 15.69 -14.56
N HIS A 83 7.20 14.86 -13.52
CA HIS A 83 8.45 14.76 -12.75
C HIS A 83 8.98 13.31 -12.71
N PRO A 84 9.56 12.81 -13.83
CA PRO A 84 9.88 11.38 -13.99
C PRO A 84 10.98 10.85 -13.07
N MET A 85 11.86 11.71 -12.54
CA MET A 85 12.87 11.32 -11.55
C MET A 85 12.22 11.09 -10.18
N GLU A 86 11.41 12.05 -9.74
CA GLU A 86 10.64 11.97 -8.48
C GLU A 86 9.66 10.80 -8.50
N TRP A 87 9.02 10.55 -9.65
CA TRP A 87 8.15 9.39 -9.86
C TRP A 87 8.79 8.08 -9.37
N ARG A 88 10.06 7.83 -9.71
CA ARG A 88 10.74 6.59 -9.32
C ARG A 88 10.97 6.49 -7.81
N GLU A 89 11.30 7.62 -7.18
CA GLU A 89 11.52 7.72 -5.74
C GLU A 89 10.23 7.47 -4.98
N TYR A 90 9.15 8.19 -5.30
CA TYR A 90 7.87 8.06 -4.62
C TYR A 90 7.19 6.71 -4.88
N LYS A 91 7.38 6.14 -6.08
CA LYS A 91 7.00 4.75 -6.33
C LYS A 91 7.72 3.77 -5.40
N ALA A 92 9.03 3.93 -5.24
CA ALA A 92 9.82 3.07 -4.36
C ALA A 92 9.38 3.22 -2.90
N LEU A 93 9.05 4.43 -2.45
CA LEU A 93 8.50 4.66 -1.11
C LEU A 93 7.19 3.91 -0.88
N ILE A 94 6.23 3.99 -1.82
CA ILE A 94 4.97 3.24 -1.72
C ILE A 94 5.24 1.73 -1.59
N ASP A 95 6.17 1.18 -2.37
CA ASP A 95 6.56 -0.24 -2.30
C ASP A 95 7.17 -0.61 -0.95
N ILE A 96 8.09 0.21 -0.43
CA ILE A 96 8.73 0.01 0.87
C ILE A 96 7.71 0.00 2.00
N PHE A 97 6.87 1.04 2.09
CA PHE A 97 5.85 1.14 3.13
C PHE A 97 4.83 0.00 3.05
N ALA A 98 4.47 -0.44 1.85
CA ALA A 98 3.57 -1.58 1.68
C ALA A 98 4.18 -2.91 2.12
N MET A 99 5.45 -3.17 1.80
CA MET A 99 6.15 -4.39 2.23
C MET A 99 6.38 -4.43 3.74
N ASP A 100 6.77 -3.30 4.32
CA ASP A 100 6.99 -3.17 5.76
C ASP A 100 5.69 -3.47 6.51
N LYS A 101 4.60 -2.81 6.11
CA LYS A 101 3.31 -3.02 6.77
C LYS A 101 2.73 -4.42 6.57
N GLU A 102 2.91 -5.02 5.40
CA GLU A 102 2.52 -6.41 5.17
C GLU A 102 3.27 -7.36 6.11
N SER A 103 4.58 -7.13 6.29
CA SER A 103 5.44 -7.94 7.15
C SER A 103 5.00 -7.87 8.61
N ASP A 104 4.71 -6.67 9.11
CA ASP A 104 4.17 -6.43 10.46
C ASP A 104 2.87 -7.20 10.70
N VAL A 105 1.93 -7.08 9.77
CA VAL A 105 0.63 -7.75 9.86
C VAL A 105 0.80 -9.27 9.83
N SER A 106 1.60 -9.78 8.90
CA SER A 106 1.88 -11.20 8.76
C SER A 106 2.57 -11.77 9.99
N PHE A 107 3.53 -11.06 10.57
CA PHE A 107 4.21 -11.46 11.81
C PHE A 107 3.24 -11.53 12.98
N THR A 108 2.42 -10.48 13.17
CA THR A 108 1.42 -10.41 14.24
C THR A 108 0.39 -11.52 14.13
N LYS A 109 -0.05 -11.84 12.91
CA LYS A 109 -1.03 -12.91 12.65
C LYS A 109 -0.46 -14.28 12.99
N ARG A 110 0.78 -14.58 12.56
CA ARG A 110 1.47 -15.84 12.87
C ARG A 110 1.68 -16.03 14.37
N LYS A 111 2.11 -14.99 15.08
CA LYS A 111 2.29 -15.05 16.55
C LYS A 111 0.99 -15.43 17.26
N LYS A 112 -0.14 -14.81 16.88
CA LYS A 112 -1.47 -15.13 17.44
C LYS A 112 -1.97 -16.54 17.09
N GLU A 113 -1.55 -17.09 15.96
CA GLU A 113 -1.87 -18.47 15.58
C GLU A 113 -1.05 -19.48 16.41
N SER A 114 0.22 -19.19 16.69
CA SER A 114 1.06 -19.99 17.59
C SER A 114 0.55 -20.00 19.03
N ASP A 115 0.24 -18.83 19.59
CA ASP A 115 -0.22 -18.68 20.99
C ASP A 115 -1.58 -19.35 21.27
N LYS A 116 -2.34 -19.70 20.23
CA LYS A 116 -3.64 -20.42 20.35
C LYS A 116 -3.50 -21.94 20.32
N ASN A 117 -2.34 -22.45 19.91
CA ASN A 117 -2.08 -23.88 19.75
C ASN A 117 -1.24 -24.46 20.91
N GLU A 118 -0.90 -23.65 21.92
CA GLU A 118 -0.35 -24.04 23.24
C GLU A 118 -1.46 -24.05 24.30
#